data_AF-A0A7S4BMT5-F1
#
_entry.id   AF-A0A7S4BMT5-F1
#
_cell.length_a   1.000
_cell.length_b   1.000
_cell.length_c   1.000
_cell.angle_alpha   90.00
_cell.angle_beta   90.00
_cell.angle_gamma   90.00
#
_symmetry.space_group_name_H-M   'P 1'
#
loop_
_entity.id
_entity.type
_entity.pdbx_description
1 polymer ?
#
loop_
_entity_poly.entity_id
_entity_poly.type
_entity_poly.pdbx_seq_one_letter_code
_entity_poly.pdbx_strand_id
1 'polypeptide(L)'
;MTIFDVPLGWVQILSDHRWSKQYQWDIPADPPPAIARGVGGCGIHNAMLYMRGRPEDFDKWGRGWSWDDVLPFYLRSENNRDFPASDLHARDGPVHIQFGSMNDSISEAFIEACAAAGVPKISDFNGPSREGVGRYQFMIRNGVRDSAAAAYIGQHSKPASVSILPHALVTRMFFNKNKRVEAVEFVLGRAPAVNAPRQVVRVRKEVILSAGAIMSPKLLLLSGIGDASALKRLNISVVHDNAAVGAGLADGVYGIMQWSTRQGNFIRCRLERGSKQSTAEDGPHDAFCAEQHKKYDRGQRDATVFGSPGLSVGAFLKSPWAVGDEPDVQLTLHPWD
;
A
#
# COMPACT_ATOMS: atom_id res chain seq x y z
N MET A 1 0.69 -19.24 -5.78
CA MET A 1 0.42 -18.21 -4.77
C MET A 1 1.68 -18.06 -3.92
N THR A 2 2.08 -16.83 -3.62
CA THR A 2 3.29 -16.46 -2.88
C THR A 2 2.91 -15.78 -1.56
N ILE A 3 3.89 -15.48 -0.70
CA ILE A 3 3.64 -14.72 0.54
C ILE A 3 3.00 -13.34 0.28
N PHE A 4 3.29 -12.73 -0.87
CA PHE A 4 2.73 -11.42 -1.27
C PHE A 4 1.23 -11.48 -1.59
N ASP A 5 0.71 -12.66 -1.92
CA ASP A 5 -0.70 -12.85 -2.22
C ASP A 5 -1.53 -13.03 -0.93
N VAL A 6 -0.89 -13.39 0.19
CA VAL A 6 -1.57 -13.68 1.45
C VAL A 6 -1.78 -12.39 2.24
N PRO A 7 -3.03 -11.97 2.52
CA PRO A 7 -3.34 -10.78 3.31
C PRO A 7 -2.51 -10.66 4.58
N LEU A 8 -2.51 -11.66 5.47
CA LEU A 8 -1.76 -11.63 6.74
C LEU A 8 -0.23 -11.51 6.55
N GLY A 9 0.29 -11.84 5.36
CA GLY A 9 1.73 -11.88 5.09
C GLY A 9 2.43 -10.55 5.03
N TRP A 10 1.69 -9.44 5.01
CA TRP A 10 2.26 -8.11 5.00
C TRP A 10 3.19 -7.86 6.20
N VAL A 11 2.80 -8.28 7.41
CA VAL A 11 3.62 -8.15 8.64
C VAL A 11 4.95 -8.88 8.50
N GLN A 12 4.92 -10.11 7.97
CA GLN A 12 6.12 -10.91 7.80
C GLN A 12 7.03 -10.35 6.68
N ILE A 13 6.46 -9.86 5.58
CA ILE A 13 7.24 -9.26 4.49
C ILE A 13 7.99 -8.01 4.96
N LEU A 14 7.39 -7.23 5.87
CA LEU A 14 8.01 -6.03 6.43
C LEU A 14 9.07 -6.32 7.49
N SER A 15 8.86 -7.33 8.33
CA SER A 15 9.74 -7.64 9.47
C SER A 15 10.87 -8.63 9.14
N ASP A 16 10.72 -9.50 8.14
CA ASP A 16 11.71 -10.52 7.80
C ASP A 16 12.71 -10.01 6.74
N HIS A 17 13.99 -9.99 7.13
CA HIS A 17 15.09 -9.52 6.30
C HIS A 17 15.28 -10.31 4.99
N ARG A 18 14.77 -11.54 4.90
CA ARG A 18 14.79 -12.33 3.65
C ARG A 18 13.98 -11.64 2.55
N TRP A 19 12.84 -11.06 2.91
CA TRP A 19 11.95 -10.38 1.96
C TRP A 19 12.32 -8.92 1.78
N SER A 20 12.60 -8.19 2.87
CA SER A 20 12.89 -6.76 2.78
C SER A 20 14.13 -6.46 1.92
N LYS A 21 15.24 -7.19 2.09
CA LYS A 21 16.46 -7.00 1.29
C LYS A 21 16.26 -7.22 -0.21
N GLN A 22 15.35 -8.10 -0.60
CA GLN A 22 15.15 -8.47 -2.00
C GLN A 22 14.08 -7.61 -2.68
N TYR A 23 13.06 -7.19 -1.94
CA TYR A 23 11.84 -6.59 -2.49
C TYR A 23 11.55 -5.19 -1.96
N GLN A 24 12.50 -4.56 -1.26
CA GLN A 24 12.41 -3.14 -0.90
C GLN A 24 13.60 -2.36 -1.47
N TRP A 25 13.41 -1.05 -1.60
CA TRP A 25 14.50 -0.14 -1.89
C TRP A 25 15.39 0.03 -0.67
N ASP A 26 16.69 -0.05 -0.88
CA ASP A 26 17.67 0.35 0.13
C ASP A 26 17.77 1.88 0.15
N ILE A 27 17.16 2.49 1.15
CA ILE A 27 17.06 3.95 1.31
C ILE A 27 17.77 4.31 2.62
N PRO A 28 18.78 5.19 2.59
CA PRO A 28 19.56 5.56 3.77
C PRO A 28 18.73 6.49 4.68
N ALA A 29 17.96 5.88 5.57
CA ALA A 29 17.19 6.54 6.63
C ALA A 29 17.13 5.62 7.86
N ASP A 30 16.80 6.18 9.02
CA ASP A 30 16.72 5.44 10.28
C ASP A 30 15.38 5.70 11.00
N PRO A 31 14.48 4.70 11.10
CA PRO A 31 14.54 3.41 10.39
C PRO A 31 14.37 3.59 8.87
N PRO A 32 14.85 2.64 8.04
CA PRO A 32 14.68 2.72 6.59
C PRO A 32 13.19 2.58 6.22
N PRO A 33 12.65 3.39 5.30
CA PRO A 33 11.27 3.28 4.88
C PRO A 33 11.07 1.99 4.07
N ALA A 34 10.01 1.26 4.36
CA ALA A 34 9.67 0.02 3.68
C ALA A 34 9.02 0.27 2.31
N ILE A 35 9.79 0.69 1.31
CA ILE A 35 9.28 0.99 -0.03
C ILE A 35 9.49 -0.20 -0.95
N ALA A 36 8.41 -0.73 -1.54
CA ALA A 36 8.51 -1.89 -2.43
C ALA A 36 9.38 -1.63 -3.66
N ARG A 37 10.05 -2.70 -4.08
CA ARG A 37 10.77 -2.83 -5.33
C ARG A 37 10.25 -4.04 -6.09
N GLY A 38 9.14 -3.83 -6.81
CA GLY A 38 8.49 -4.87 -7.60
C GLY A 38 7.35 -4.31 -8.44
N VAL A 39 6.89 -5.10 -9.41
CA VAL A 39 5.69 -4.77 -10.19
C VAL A 39 4.50 -4.74 -9.23
N GLY A 40 3.80 -3.60 -9.18
CA GLY A 40 2.71 -3.34 -8.23
C GLY A 40 3.07 -2.39 -7.08
N GLY A 41 4.36 -2.04 -6.92
CA GLY A 41 4.81 -1.10 -5.89
C GLY A 41 4.41 -1.55 -4.48
N CYS A 42 4.20 -0.61 -3.56
CA CYS A 42 3.83 -0.93 -2.17
C CYS A 42 2.49 -1.69 -2.05
N GLY A 43 1.66 -1.70 -3.09
CA GLY A 43 0.43 -2.49 -3.11
C GLY A 43 0.65 -4.00 -2.95
N ILE A 44 1.87 -4.51 -3.20
CA ILE A 44 2.19 -5.94 -3.03
C ILE A 44 2.48 -6.34 -1.58
N HIS A 45 2.71 -5.39 -0.68
CA HIS A 45 3.09 -5.69 0.71
C HIS A 45 2.52 -4.75 1.78
N ASN A 46 1.72 -3.74 1.40
CA ASN A 46 0.98 -2.92 2.38
C ASN A 46 -0.11 -3.73 3.11
N ALA A 47 -0.79 -3.14 4.08
CA ALA A 47 -1.88 -3.79 4.83
C ALA A 47 -3.24 -3.86 4.09
N MET A 48 -3.26 -3.55 2.78
CA MET A 48 -4.46 -3.51 1.90
C MET A 48 -5.60 -2.59 2.32
N LEU A 49 -5.45 -1.81 3.40
CA LEU A 49 -6.49 -0.96 3.95
C LEU A 49 -7.02 0.02 2.87
N TYR A 50 -8.33 0.01 2.67
CA TYR A 50 -9.00 0.81 1.64
C TYR A 50 -9.58 2.09 2.25
N MET A 51 -8.85 3.18 2.08
CA MET A 51 -9.25 4.53 2.49
C MET A 51 -9.01 5.50 1.34
N ARG A 52 -9.93 6.45 1.16
CA ARG A 52 -9.83 7.51 0.16
C ARG A 52 -9.31 8.81 0.78
N GLY A 53 -8.81 9.71 -0.06
CA GLY A 53 -8.70 11.12 0.34
C GLY A 53 -10.08 11.70 0.63
N ARG A 54 -10.15 12.79 1.39
CA ARG A 54 -11.41 13.50 1.62
C ARG A 54 -11.63 14.61 0.60
N PRO A 55 -12.88 15.03 0.36
CA PRO A 55 -13.17 16.14 -0.56
C PRO A 55 -12.28 17.38 -0.31
N GLU A 56 -12.09 17.76 0.94
CA GLU A 56 -11.35 18.96 1.36
C GLU A 56 -9.84 18.85 1.12
N ASP A 57 -9.31 17.62 1.01
CA ASP A 57 -7.91 17.40 0.66
C ASP A 57 -7.68 17.73 -0.83
N PHE A 58 -8.65 17.36 -1.68
CA PHE A 58 -8.64 17.55 -3.12
C PHE A 58 -8.91 19.00 -3.54
N ASP A 59 -9.80 19.69 -2.84
CA ASP A 59 -10.10 21.11 -3.12
C ASP A 59 -8.87 22.02 -3.01
N LYS A 60 -7.86 21.61 -2.23
CA LYS A 60 -6.58 22.32 -2.07
C LYS A 60 -5.62 22.13 -3.27
N TRP A 61 -5.86 21.15 -4.14
CA TRP A 61 -4.93 20.78 -5.23
C TRP A 61 -5.14 21.63 -6.49
N GLY A 62 -6.25 22.35 -6.57
CA GLY A 62 -6.56 23.28 -7.64
C GLY A 62 -7.30 22.66 -8.82
N ARG A 63 -7.24 23.33 -9.97
CA ARG A 63 -8.10 23.02 -11.13
C ARG A 63 -7.90 21.60 -11.66
N GLY A 64 -8.99 20.87 -11.84
CA GLY A 64 -9.01 19.51 -12.39
C GLY A 64 -8.71 18.41 -11.37
N TRP A 65 -8.62 18.77 -10.08
CA TRP A 65 -8.38 17.87 -8.96
C TRP A 65 -9.39 18.05 -7.84
N SER A 66 -10.54 18.69 -8.10
CA SER A 66 -11.62 18.80 -7.12
C SER A 66 -12.19 17.41 -6.79
N TRP A 67 -12.96 17.30 -5.71
CA TRP A 67 -13.64 16.04 -5.37
C TRP A 67 -14.46 15.48 -6.53
N ASP A 68 -15.21 16.35 -7.21
CA ASP A 68 -16.04 15.96 -8.36
C ASP A 68 -15.21 15.48 -9.56
N ASP A 69 -13.98 15.98 -9.72
CA ASP A 69 -13.06 15.51 -10.75
C ASP A 69 -12.51 14.10 -10.42
N VAL A 70 -12.25 13.81 -9.14
CA VAL A 70 -11.55 12.57 -8.72
C VAL A 70 -12.47 11.42 -8.35
N LEU A 71 -13.66 11.70 -7.81
CA LEU A 71 -14.64 10.68 -7.40
C LEU A 71 -14.96 9.69 -8.54
N PRO A 72 -15.17 10.11 -9.81
CA PRO A 72 -15.39 9.19 -10.92
C PRO A 72 -14.25 8.17 -11.12
N PHE A 73 -13.01 8.53 -10.78
CA PHE A 73 -11.86 7.63 -10.87
C PHE A 73 -11.83 6.62 -9.71
N TYR A 74 -12.20 7.03 -8.49
CA TYR A 74 -12.41 6.12 -7.38
C TYR A 74 -13.48 5.08 -7.74
N LEU A 75 -14.65 5.53 -8.20
CA LEU A 75 -15.74 4.66 -8.63
C LEU A 75 -15.32 3.73 -9.77
N ARG A 76 -14.63 4.23 -10.80
CA ARG A 76 -14.16 3.38 -11.90
C ARG A 76 -13.20 2.29 -11.45
N SER A 77 -12.42 2.52 -10.39
CA SER A 77 -11.46 1.54 -9.88
C SER A 77 -12.10 0.47 -8.99
N GLU A 78 -13.24 0.77 -8.37
CA GLU A 78 -13.76 0.06 -7.22
C GLU A 78 -14.78 -1.02 -7.58
N ASN A 79 -14.66 -2.17 -6.92
CA ASN A 79 -15.67 -3.22 -6.84
C ASN A 79 -15.99 -3.53 -5.38
N ASN A 80 -16.93 -2.79 -4.82
CA ASN A 80 -17.34 -2.83 -3.42
C ASN A 80 -18.78 -3.31 -3.33
N ARG A 81 -18.95 -4.54 -2.84
CA ARG A 81 -20.27 -5.18 -2.74
C ARG A 81 -20.94 -4.98 -1.39
N ASP A 82 -20.22 -4.44 -0.42
CA ASP A 82 -20.72 -4.25 0.94
C ASP A 82 -21.69 -3.06 1.04
N PHE A 83 -21.59 -2.09 0.13
CA PHE A 83 -22.44 -0.89 0.09
C PHE A 83 -23.24 -0.77 -1.23
N PRO A 84 -24.16 -1.70 -1.55
CA PRO A 84 -24.81 -1.77 -2.85
C PRO A 84 -25.79 -0.62 -3.16
N ALA A 85 -26.15 0.19 -2.16
CA ALA A 85 -27.09 1.31 -2.28
C ALA A 85 -26.42 2.68 -2.15
N SER A 86 -25.10 2.75 -2.03
CA SER A 86 -24.36 4.01 -1.88
C SER A 86 -23.88 4.52 -3.23
N ASP A 87 -24.19 5.77 -3.56
CA ASP A 87 -23.66 6.47 -4.73
C ASP A 87 -22.16 6.80 -4.60
N LEU A 88 -21.60 6.65 -3.40
CA LEU A 88 -20.17 6.81 -3.14
C LEU A 88 -19.37 5.54 -3.48
N HIS A 89 -20.04 4.44 -3.83
CA HIS A 89 -19.37 3.17 -4.14
C HIS A 89 -19.77 2.59 -5.49
N ALA A 90 -18.82 1.89 -6.12
CA ALA A 90 -19.02 1.18 -7.38
C ALA A 90 -18.78 -0.33 -7.23
N ARG A 91 -19.30 -1.11 -8.18
CA ARG A 91 -19.33 -2.59 -8.12
C ARG A 91 -18.69 -3.29 -9.31
N ASP A 92 -18.20 -2.52 -10.27
CA ASP A 92 -17.78 -3.02 -11.58
C ASP A 92 -16.31 -2.76 -11.87
N GLY A 93 -15.61 -2.08 -10.96
CA GLY A 93 -14.19 -1.81 -11.09
C GLY A 93 -13.31 -3.06 -11.00
N PRO A 94 -12.03 -2.93 -11.37
CA PRO A 94 -11.11 -4.06 -11.35
C PRO A 94 -10.58 -4.41 -9.96
N VAL A 95 -10.65 -3.52 -8.96
CA VAL A 95 -10.12 -3.77 -7.61
C VAL A 95 -11.25 -4.15 -6.66
N HIS A 96 -11.19 -5.34 -6.06
CA HIS A 96 -12.20 -5.82 -5.13
C HIS A 96 -11.96 -5.26 -3.74
N ILE A 97 -13.02 -4.69 -3.17
CA ILE A 97 -13.05 -4.11 -1.85
C ILE A 97 -14.06 -4.90 -1.02
N GLN A 98 -13.63 -5.33 0.17
CA GLN A 98 -14.48 -6.05 1.11
C GLN A 98 -14.07 -5.77 2.55
N PHE A 99 -14.98 -5.94 3.50
CA PHE A 99 -14.63 -6.05 4.91
C PHE A 99 -13.65 -7.20 5.16
N GLY A 100 -12.79 -7.03 6.17
CA GLY A 100 -11.96 -8.12 6.67
C GLY A 100 -12.82 -9.29 7.13
N SER A 101 -12.46 -10.51 6.73
CA SER A 101 -13.26 -11.71 7.01
C SER A 101 -13.19 -12.18 8.47
N MET A 102 -12.17 -11.75 9.19
CA MET A 102 -12.04 -12.01 10.63
C MET A 102 -12.79 -10.94 11.42
N ASN A 103 -13.75 -11.40 12.24
CA ASN A 103 -14.34 -10.60 13.29
C ASN A 103 -14.01 -11.24 14.64
N ASP A 104 -13.10 -10.63 15.39
CA ASP A 104 -12.68 -11.09 16.71
C ASP A 104 -13.33 -10.27 17.83
N SER A 105 -13.44 -10.85 19.02
CA SER A 105 -14.10 -10.19 20.16
C SER A 105 -13.37 -8.95 20.67
N ILE A 106 -12.07 -8.79 20.38
CA ILE A 106 -11.30 -7.60 20.78
C ILE A 106 -11.67 -6.42 19.86
N SER A 107 -11.87 -6.69 18.57
CA SER A 107 -12.39 -5.70 17.62
C SER A 107 -13.75 -5.13 18.02
N GLU A 108 -14.68 -5.99 18.41
CA GLU A 108 -15.99 -5.54 18.92
C GLU A 108 -15.84 -4.78 20.25
N ALA A 109 -15.03 -5.29 21.19
CA ALA A 109 -14.77 -4.59 22.44
C ALA A 109 -14.15 -3.19 22.24
N PHE A 110 -13.30 -3.02 21.23
CA PHE A 110 -12.75 -1.72 20.85
C PHE A 110 -13.83 -0.76 20.34
N ILE A 111 -14.70 -1.22 19.43
CA ILE A 111 -15.84 -0.44 18.93
C ILE A 111 -16.75 0.00 20.10
N GLU A 112 -17.12 -0.93 20.98
CA GLU A 112 -17.96 -0.65 22.14
C GLU A 112 -17.30 0.31 23.12
N ALA A 113 -16.00 0.18 23.37
CA ALA A 113 -15.26 1.07 24.26
C ALA A 113 -15.19 2.50 23.71
N CYS A 114 -14.92 2.67 22.40
CA CYS A 114 -14.97 3.97 21.74
C CYS A 114 -16.38 4.58 21.82
N ALA A 115 -17.42 3.78 21.57
CA ALA A 115 -18.80 4.24 21.66
C ALA A 115 -19.20 4.67 23.08
N ALA A 116 -18.78 3.91 24.10
CA ALA A 116 -18.96 4.28 25.50
C ALA A 116 -18.24 5.58 25.88
N ALA A 117 -17.16 5.92 25.17
CA ALA A 117 -16.44 7.20 25.29
C ALA A 117 -17.06 8.34 24.45
N GLY A 118 -18.20 8.10 23.79
CA GLY A 118 -18.92 9.11 23.01
C GLY A 118 -18.53 9.19 21.52
N VAL A 119 -17.67 8.30 21.03
CA VAL A 119 -17.30 8.26 19.60
C VAL A 119 -18.44 7.59 18.80
N PRO A 120 -18.97 8.22 17.75
CA PRO A 120 -20.07 7.63 16.98
C PRO A 120 -19.62 6.37 16.25
N LYS A 121 -20.47 5.33 16.24
CA LYS A 121 -20.25 4.15 15.39
C LYS A 121 -20.63 4.48 13.96
N ILE A 122 -19.73 4.23 13.01
CA ILE A 122 -19.97 4.42 11.59
C ILE A 122 -19.72 3.12 10.83
N SER A 123 -20.51 2.88 9.80
CA SER A 123 -20.40 1.68 8.96
C SER A 123 -19.39 1.83 7.83
N ASP A 124 -19.04 3.06 7.46
CA ASP A 124 -18.27 3.37 6.25
C ASP A 124 -17.38 4.61 6.45
N PHE A 125 -16.06 4.41 6.46
CA PHE A 125 -15.08 5.51 6.58
C PHE A 125 -14.88 6.32 5.29
N ASN A 126 -15.39 5.82 4.16
CA ASN A 126 -15.41 6.49 2.87
C ASN A 126 -16.80 7.06 2.53
N GLY A 127 -17.71 7.02 3.49
CA GLY A 127 -19.05 7.61 3.40
C GLY A 127 -19.05 9.12 3.63
N PRO A 128 -20.22 9.73 3.87
CA PRO A 128 -20.35 11.17 4.03
C PRO A 128 -19.62 11.75 5.26
N SER A 129 -19.33 10.93 6.27
CA SER A 129 -18.55 11.33 7.44
C SER A 129 -17.52 10.26 7.76
N ARG A 130 -16.31 10.70 8.13
CA ARG A 130 -15.23 9.83 8.57
C ARG A 130 -15.09 9.79 10.09
N GLU A 131 -15.53 10.83 10.80
CA GLU A 131 -15.40 10.90 12.26
C GLU A 131 -16.26 9.82 12.91
N GLY A 132 -15.60 8.91 13.63
CA GLY A 132 -16.27 7.77 14.25
C GLY A 132 -15.38 6.54 14.36
N VAL A 133 -15.97 5.47 14.91
CA VAL A 133 -15.35 4.14 15.08
C VAL A 133 -16.09 3.12 14.22
N GLY A 134 -15.34 2.21 13.60
CA GLY A 134 -15.92 1.28 12.63
C GLY A 134 -14.93 0.25 12.10
N ARG A 135 -15.42 -0.58 11.18
CA ARG A 135 -14.63 -1.64 10.52
C ARG A 135 -13.95 -1.11 9.27
N TYR A 136 -12.72 -1.55 9.03
CA TYR A 136 -12.01 -1.26 7.80
C TYR A 136 -12.44 -2.20 6.66
N GLN A 137 -12.48 -1.64 5.45
CA GLN A 137 -12.47 -2.42 4.22
C GLN A 137 -11.05 -2.55 3.68
N PHE A 138 -10.83 -3.57 2.87
CA PHE A 138 -9.54 -3.94 2.32
C PHE A 138 -9.62 -4.28 0.84
N MET A 139 -8.54 -4.04 0.11
CA MET A 139 -8.32 -4.49 -1.27
C MET A 139 -8.00 -5.99 -1.31
N ILE A 140 -9.02 -6.83 -1.15
CA ILE A 140 -8.93 -8.29 -1.07
C ILE A 140 -9.99 -8.91 -1.99
N ARG A 141 -9.59 -9.97 -2.71
CA ARG A 141 -10.45 -10.78 -3.58
C ARG A 141 -10.33 -12.24 -3.20
N ASN A 142 -11.41 -12.84 -2.73
CA ASN A 142 -11.47 -14.26 -2.39
C ASN A 142 -10.32 -14.71 -1.45
N GLY A 143 -10.08 -13.94 -0.39
CA GLY A 143 -9.07 -14.17 0.63
C GLY A 143 -7.63 -13.96 0.16
N VAL A 144 -7.45 -13.30 -0.99
CA VAL A 144 -6.16 -13.00 -1.61
C VAL A 144 -6.04 -11.49 -1.77
N ARG A 145 -4.85 -10.93 -1.52
CA ARG A 145 -4.54 -9.53 -1.80
C ARG A 145 -4.87 -9.16 -3.25
N ASP A 146 -5.66 -8.10 -3.45
CA ASP A 146 -6.01 -7.59 -4.77
C ASP A 146 -5.17 -6.35 -5.12
N SER A 147 -3.87 -6.56 -5.34
CA SER A 147 -2.94 -5.47 -5.66
C SER A 147 -3.24 -4.84 -7.03
N ALA A 148 -2.80 -3.59 -7.24
CA ALA A 148 -2.89 -2.94 -8.56
C ALA A 148 -2.21 -3.76 -9.67
N ALA A 149 -1.12 -4.47 -9.36
CA ALA A 149 -0.48 -5.38 -10.31
C ALA A 149 -1.42 -6.51 -10.72
N ALA A 150 -2.08 -7.16 -9.76
CA ALA A 150 -3.03 -8.23 -10.03
C ALA A 150 -4.26 -7.72 -10.81
N ALA A 151 -4.85 -6.60 -10.37
CA ALA A 151 -6.08 -6.06 -10.92
C ALA A 151 -5.93 -5.53 -12.35
N TYR A 152 -4.87 -4.77 -12.66
CA TYR A 152 -4.74 -4.05 -13.94
C TYR A 152 -3.78 -4.68 -14.94
N ILE A 153 -2.74 -5.37 -14.48
CA ILE A 153 -1.67 -5.88 -15.33
C ILE A 153 -1.34 -7.36 -15.08
N GLY A 154 -2.21 -8.06 -14.34
CA GLY A 154 -2.13 -9.50 -14.12
C GLY A 154 -2.37 -10.27 -15.41
N GLN A 155 -2.11 -11.58 -15.39
CA GLN A 155 -2.15 -12.44 -16.58
C GLN A 155 -3.44 -12.32 -17.42
N HIS A 156 -4.59 -12.09 -16.76
CA HIS A 156 -5.89 -11.98 -17.42
C HIS A 156 -6.34 -10.54 -17.69
N SER A 157 -5.65 -9.54 -17.15
CA SER A 157 -6.03 -8.12 -17.25
C SER A 157 -5.10 -7.30 -18.15
N LYS A 158 -3.89 -7.80 -18.42
CA LYS A 158 -2.87 -7.06 -19.17
C LYS A 158 -3.26 -6.94 -20.65
N PRO A 159 -3.42 -5.71 -21.19
CA PRO A 159 -3.66 -5.53 -22.62
C PRO A 159 -2.50 -6.09 -23.47
N ALA A 160 -2.82 -6.62 -24.65
CA ALA A 160 -1.81 -7.18 -25.57
C ALA A 160 -0.75 -6.15 -26.00
N SER A 161 -1.10 -4.86 -26.04
CA SER A 161 -0.21 -3.75 -26.38
C SER A 161 0.75 -3.35 -25.26
N VAL A 162 0.64 -3.94 -24.06
CA VAL A 162 1.44 -3.59 -22.89
C VAL A 162 2.54 -4.63 -22.67
N SER A 163 3.79 -4.19 -22.73
CA SER A 163 4.96 -4.99 -22.36
C SER A 163 5.44 -4.60 -20.96
N ILE A 164 5.74 -5.59 -20.13
CA ILE A 164 6.32 -5.39 -18.81
C ILE A 164 7.73 -5.98 -18.86
N LEU A 165 8.72 -5.20 -18.43
CA LEU A 165 10.09 -5.63 -18.32
C LEU A 165 10.51 -5.62 -16.83
N PRO A 166 10.30 -6.74 -16.11
CA PRO A 166 10.72 -6.85 -14.72
C PRO A 166 12.24 -6.69 -14.61
N HIS A 167 12.71 -6.24 -13.45
CA HIS A 167 14.14 -6.09 -13.17
C HIS A 167 14.88 -5.11 -14.10
N ALA A 168 14.15 -4.23 -14.79
CA ALA A 168 14.73 -3.07 -15.48
C ALA A 168 14.73 -1.86 -14.54
N LEU A 169 15.90 -1.47 -14.06
CA LEU A 169 16.08 -0.25 -13.29
C LEU A 169 16.34 0.90 -14.24
N VAL A 170 15.37 1.82 -14.36
CA VAL A 170 15.55 3.06 -15.12
C VAL A 170 16.55 3.97 -14.39
N THR A 171 17.59 4.40 -15.09
CA THR A 171 18.70 5.17 -14.52
C THR A 171 18.72 6.62 -15.00
N ARG A 172 18.22 6.90 -16.21
CA ARG A 172 18.27 8.23 -16.81
C ARG A 172 17.27 8.40 -17.95
N MET A 173 16.78 9.62 -18.13
CA MET A 173 16.05 10.03 -19.34
C MET A 173 16.92 10.95 -20.20
N PHE A 174 16.84 10.78 -21.52
CA PHE A 174 17.53 11.62 -22.49
C PHE A 174 16.57 12.61 -23.14
N PHE A 175 17.01 13.85 -23.27
CA PHE A 175 16.21 14.95 -23.78
C PHE A 175 16.81 15.51 -25.06
N ASN A 176 15.97 15.83 -26.03
CA ASN A 176 16.40 16.59 -27.20
C ASN A 176 16.53 18.09 -26.88
N LYS A 177 16.93 18.87 -27.89
CA LYS A 177 17.09 20.34 -27.78
C LYS A 177 15.84 21.10 -27.32
N ASN A 178 14.64 20.53 -27.52
CA ASN A 178 13.35 21.10 -27.13
C ASN A 178 12.88 20.60 -25.76
N LYS A 179 13.76 19.93 -24.99
CA LYS A 179 13.45 19.33 -23.67
C LYS A 179 12.35 18.27 -23.71
N ARG A 180 12.16 17.61 -24.85
CA ARG A 180 11.31 16.42 -24.95
C ARG A 180 12.14 15.16 -24.71
N VAL A 181 11.62 14.24 -23.90
CA VAL A 181 12.24 12.92 -23.69
C VAL A 181 12.23 12.13 -25.00
N GLU A 182 13.40 11.69 -25.44
CA GLU A 182 13.56 10.92 -26.68
C GLU A 182 14.02 9.48 -26.45
N ALA A 183 14.53 9.18 -25.27
CA ALA A 183 14.94 7.85 -24.88
C ALA A 183 15.02 7.70 -23.35
N VAL A 184 14.93 6.45 -22.88
CA VAL A 184 15.08 6.08 -21.47
C VAL A 184 16.19 5.04 -21.35
N GLU A 185 17.15 5.30 -20.47
CA GLU A 185 18.22 4.39 -20.08
C GLU A 185 17.77 3.48 -18.94
N PHE A 186 18.10 2.19 -19.03
CA PHE A 186 17.91 1.25 -17.93
C PHE A 186 19.02 0.21 -17.88
N VAL A 187 19.14 -0.46 -16.74
CA VAL A 187 19.99 -1.62 -16.52
C VAL A 187 19.15 -2.82 -16.10
N LEU A 188 19.53 -4.02 -16.54
CA LEU A 188 18.84 -5.26 -16.18
C LEU A 188 19.48 -5.92 -14.97
N GLY A 189 18.64 -6.45 -14.08
CA GLY A 189 19.05 -7.26 -12.93
C GLY A 189 18.26 -6.94 -11.67
N ARG A 190 18.19 -7.91 -10.75
CA ARG A 190 17.55 -7.70 -9.44
C ARG A 190 18.32 -6.72 -8.58
N ALA A 191 19.64 -6.77 -8.60
CA ALA A 191 20.53 -5.80 -7.95
C ALA A 191 21.66 -5.49 -8.95
N PRO A 192 21.40 -4.62 -9.95
CA PRO A 192 22.35 -4.38 -11.01
C PRO A 192 23.61 -3.72 -10.42
N ALA A 193 24.78 -4.25 -10.77
CA ALA A 193 26.05 -3.64 -10.40
C ALA A 193 26.17 -2.24 -11.02
N VAL A 194 26.99 -1.37 -10.42
CA VAL A 194 27.20 0.01 -10.89
C VAL A 194 27.69 0.06 -12.35
N ASN A 195 28.44 -0.96 -12.78
CA ASN A 195 28.96 -1.12 -14.13
C ASN A 195 28.10 -2.02 -15.05
N ALA A 196 26.87 -2.35 -14.65
CA ALA A 196 25.98 -3.17 -15.46
C ALA A 196 25.77 -2.53 -16.85
N PRO A 197 25.71 -3.35 -17.93
CA PRO A 197 25.48 -2.84 -19.28
C PRO A 197 24.18 -2.04 -19.35
N ARG A 198 24.30 -0.80 -19.84
CA ARG A 198 23.18 0.12 -20.03
C ARG A 198 22.49 -0.18 -21.34
N GLN A 199 21.17 -0.18 -21.30
CA GLN A 199 20.30 -0.32 -22.45
C GLN A 199 19.43 0.92 -22.61
N VAL A 200 19.01 1.19 -23.83
CA VAL A 200 18.24 2.39 -24.16
C VAL A 200 17.02 2.00 -24.98
N VAL A 201 15.85 2.53 -24.60
CA VAL A 201 14.62 2.43 -25.39
C VAL A 201 14.20 3.80 -25.88
N ARG A 202 13.84 3.91 -27.18
CA ARG A 202 13.41 5.18 -27.79
C ARG A 202 11.95 5.49 -27.44
N VAL A 203 11.68 6.77 -27.19
CA VAL A 203 10.35 7.26 -26.82
C VAL A 203 9.71 7.94 -28.03
N ARG A 204 8.55 7.44 -28.46
CA ARG A 204 7.81 8.03 -29.59
C ARG A 204 6.78 9.07 -29.17
N LYS A 205 6.14 8.91 -28.02
CA LYS A 205 5.08 9.81 -27.53
C LYS A 205 5.49 10.47 -26.24
N GLU A 206 5.43 9.73 -25.14
CA GLU A 206 5.52 10.27 -23.78
C GLU A 206 6.24 9.30 -22.85
N VAL A 207 6.72 9.82 -21.71
CA VAL A 207 7.20 9.04 -20.56
C VAL A 207 6.34 9.42 -19.36
N ILE A 208 5.80 8.42 -18.68
CA ILE A 208 5.03 8.57 -17.45
C ILE A 208 5.89 8.07 -16.29
N LEU A 209 6.20 8.93 -15.33
CA LEU A 209 6.94 8.56 -14.13
C LEU A 209 5.99 8.07 -13.04
N SER A 210 6.11 6.79 -12.70
CA SER A 210 5.33 6.14 -11.64
C SER A 210 6.23 5.37 -10.67
N ALA A 211 7.42 5.88 -10.39
CA ALA A 211 8.41 5.22 -9.53
C ALA A 211 8.17 5.47 -8.02
N GLY A 212 7.12 6.22 -7.66
CA GLY A 212 6.79 6.59 -6.28
C GLY A 212 7.45 7.89 -5.82
N ALA A 213 7.08 8.35 -4.62
CA ALA A 213 7.42 9.67 -4.08
C ALA A 213 8.93 9.90 -3.88
N ILE A 214 9.72 8.83 -3.71
CA ILE A 214 11.19 8.94 -3.53
C ILE A 214 11.95 8.70 -4.83
N MET A 215 11.59 7.66 -5.59
CA MET A 215 12.38 7.28 -6.77
C MET A 215 12.06 8.13 -8.01
N SER A 216 10.86 8.71 -8.11
CA SER A 216 10.52 9.61 -9.21
C SER A 216 11.33 10.91 -9.18
N PRO A 217 11.40 11.68 -8.06
CA PRO A 217 12.27 12.85 -8.01
C PRO A 217 13.74 12.48 -8.13
N LYS A 218 14.20 11.34 -7.57
CA LYS A 218 15.57 10.86 -7.79
C LYS A 218 15.89 10.69 -9.29
N LEU A 219 14.98 10.09 -10.05
CA LEU A 219 15.19 9.92 -11.50
C LEU A 219 15.15 11.25 -12.25
N LEU A 220 14.30 12.19 -11.86
CA LEU A 220 14.30 13.56 -12.40
C LEU A 220 15.66 14.26 -12.18
N LEU A 221 16.18 14.20 -10.94
CA LEU A 221 17.48 14.75 -10.58
C LEU A 221 18.61 14.14 -11.41
N LEU A 222 18.68 12.80 -11.49
CA LEU A 222 19.67 12.07 -12.29
C LEU A 222 19.56 12.37 -13.80
N SER A 223 18.39 12.84 -14.24
CA SER A 223 18.11 13.21 -15.63
C SER A 223 18.29 14.71 -15.89
N GLY A 224 18.74 15.49 -14.89
CA GLY A 224 19.04 16.92 -15.04
C GLY A 224 17.87 17.87 -14.80
N ILE A 225 16.81 17.41 -14.12
CA ILE A 225 15.67 18.24 -13.70
C ILE A 225 15.70 18.38 -12.18
N GLY A 226 15.97 19.58 -11.68
CA GLY A 226 16.21 19.83 -10.25
C GLY A 226 16.84 21.18 -9.99
N ASP A 227 17.24 21.46 -8.74
CA ASP A 227 18.01 22.66 -8.39
C ASP A 227 19.32 22.72 -9.20
N ALA A 228 19.46 23.73 -10.06
CA ALA A 228 20.59 23.82 -10.97
C ALA A 228 21.95 23.87 -10.26
N SER A 229 22.02 24.44 -9.06
CA SER A 229 23.27 24.52 -8.29
C SER A 229 23.70 23.14 -7.79
N ALA A 230 22.76 22.36 -7.25
CA ALA A 230 22.98 21.01 -6.77
C ALA A 230 23.36 20.06 -7.91
N LEU A 231 22.66 20.14 -9.05
CA LEU A 231 22.98 19.35 -10.23
C LEU A 231 24.41 19.61 -10.74
N LYS A 232 24.83 20.88 -10.82
CA LYS A 232 26.20 21.24 -11.23
C LYS A 232 27.25 20.71 -10.26
N ARG A 233 27.02 20.77 -8.93
CA ARG A 233 27.94 20.19 -7.93
C ARG A 233 28.13 18.69 -8.10
N LEU A 234 27.13 17.99 -8.65
CA LEU A 234 27.15 16.56 -8.94
C LEU A 234 27.61 16.23 -10.37
N ASN A 235 28.08 17.23 -11.14
CA ASN A 235 28.45 17.08 -12.55
C ASN A 235 27.30 16.56 -13.44
N ILE A 236 26.06 16.91 -13.11
CA ILE A 236 24.87 16.58 -13.91
C ILE A 236 24.50 17.80 -14.76
N SER A 237 24.40 17.60 -16.08
CA SER A 237 23.95 18.63 -17.01
C SER A 237 22.50 19.04 -16.70
N VAL A 238 22.27 20.35 -16.55
CA VAL A 238 20.94 20.90 -16.25
C VAL A 238 20.08 20.94 -17.52
N VAL A 239 18.96 20.22 -17.51
CA VAL A 239 17.91 20.26 -18.53
C VAL A 239 16.84 21.30 -18.16
N HIS A 240 16.42 21.31 -16.89
CA HIS A 240 15.46 22.27 -16.37
C HIS A 240 15.72 22.54 -14.89
N ASP A 241 15.82 23.82 -14.55
CA ASP A 241 15.99 24.27 -13.17
C ASP A 241 14.64 24.26 -12.46
N ASN A 242 14.50 23.40 -11.46
CA ASN A 242 13.31 23.31 -10.61
C ASN A 242 13.70 22.78 -9.22
N ALA A 243 13.92 23.70 -8.29
CA ALA A 243 14.31 23.39 -6.92
C ALA A 243 13.25 22.63 -6.10
N ALA A 244 11.99 22.56 -6.57
CA ALA A 244 10.95 21.80 -5.89
C ALA A 244 11.08 20.28 -6.10
N VAL A 245 11.86 19.83 -7.10
CA VAL A 245 12.05 18.39 -7.35
C VAL A 245 12.80 17.75 -6.18
N GLY A 246 12.12 16.85 -5.48
CA GLY A 246 12.64 16.17 -4.30
C GLY A 246 12.46 16.93 -2.99
N ALA A 247 11.89 18.14 -3.02
CA ALA A 247 11.47 18.88 -1.85
C ALA A 247 10.02 18.52 -1.45
N GLY A 248 9.59 18.95 -0.26
CA GLY A 248 8.19 18.83 0.18
C GLY A 248 7.72 17.40 0.45
N LEU A 249 8.63 16.48 0.82
CA LEU A 249 8.24 15.14 1.25
C LEU A 249 7.35 15.25 2.49
N ALA A 250 6.17 14.64 2.42
CA ALA A 250 5.23 14.52 3.51
C ALA A 250 4.87 13.04 3.71
N ASP A 251 4.74 12.64 4.97
CA ASP A 251 4.30 11.31 5.38
C ASP A 251 3.53 11.41 6.71
N GLY A 252 2.76 10.38 7.04
CA GLY A 252 2.04 10.28 8.31
C GLY A 252 2.97 9.86 9.45
N VAL A 253 2.87 10.55 10.58
CA VAL A 253 3.51 10.09 11.83
C VAL A 253 2.58 9.09 12.49
N TYR A 254 3.10 7.91 12.84
CA TYR A 254 2.38 6.93 13.62
C TYR A 254 3.15 6.59 14.89
N GLY A 255 2.41 6.24 15.94
CA GLY A 255 2.96 5.71 17.19
C GLY A 255 2.32 4.36 17.49
N ILE A 256 3.08 3.44 18.07
CA ILE A 256 2.58 2.16 18.51
C ILE A 256 2.34 2.24 20.02
N MET A 257 1.12 1.92 20.44
CA MET A 257 0.77 1.73 21.84
C MET A 257 0.43 0.25 22.05
N GLN A 258 1.02 -0.36 23.07
CA GLN A 258 0.88 -1.80 23.34
C GLN A 258 0.23 -2.02 24.71
N TRP A 259 -0.69 -2.97 24.78
CA TRP A 259 -1.37 -3.37 26.00
C TRP A 259 -1.36 -4.90 26.14
N SER A 260 -1.30 -5.37 27.38
CA SER A 260 -1.54 -6.78 27.70
C SER A 260 -3.02 -7.03 27.96
N THR A 261 -3.53 -8.17 27.47
CA THR A 261 -4.90 -8.61 27.73
C THR A 261 -4.89 -9.77 28.73
N ARG A 262 -6.00 -9.95 29.46
CA ARG A 262 -6.17 -11.09 30.39
C ARG A 262 -6.52 -12.39 29.67
N GLN A 263 -7.08 -12.30 28.46
CA GLN A 263 -7.43 -13.44 27.62
C GLN A 263 -6.50 -13.49 26.41
N GLY A 264 -5.70 -14.55 26.31
CA GLY A 264 -4.71 -14.76 25.25
C GLY A 264 -5.31 -15.21 23.92
N ASN A 265 -6.36 -14.55 23.43
CA ASN A 265 -7.01 -14.94 22.16
C ASN A 265 -6.25 -14.41 20.93
N PHE A 266 -4.97 -14.07 21.07
CA PHE A 266 -4.13 -13.67 19.95
C PHE A 266 -3.92 -14.87 19.02
N ILE A 267 -4.30 -14.71 17.77
CA ILE A 267 -4.03 -15.73 16.75
C ILE A 267 -2.61 -15.52 16.24
N ARG A 268 -1.70 -16.47 16.54
CA ARG A 268 -0.29 -16.43 16.14
C ARG A 268 0.03 -17.44 15.04
N CYS A 269 -0.69 -17.37 13.92
CA CYS A 269 -0.45 -18.29 12.81
C CYS A 269 0.69 -17.81 11.90
N ARG A 270 1.82 -18.50 11.93
CA ARG A 270 2.92 -18.26 10.99
C ARG A 270 2.57 -18.78 9.59
N LEU A 271 3.04 -18.07 8.57
CA LEU A 271 2.81 -18.44 7.16
C LEU A 271 3.75 -19.52 6.66
N GLU A 272 4.94 -19.66 7.24
CA GLU A 272 5.89 -20.69 6.83
C GLU A 272 5.52 -22.05 7.41
N ARG A 273 5.35 -23.04 6.53
CA ARG A 273 5.28 -24.45 6.92
C ARG A 273 6.68 -24.91 7.35
N GLY A 274 6.81 -25.39 8.58
CA GLY A 274 7.93 -26.24 8.99
C GLY A 274 9.11 -25.55 9.67
N SER A 275 8.89 -24.60 10.59
CA SER A 275 9.87 -24.45 11.67
C SER A 275 9.94 -25.81 12.38
N LYS A 276 11.11 -26.47 12.31
CA LYS A 276 11.43 -27.74 13.00
C LYS A 276 11.49 -27.58 14.53
N GLN A 277 10.57 -26.82 15.09
CA GLN A 277 10.28 -26.72 16.51
C GLN A 277 8.76 -26.71 16.60
N SER A 278 8.15 -27.88 16.36
CA SER A 278 6.96 -28.23 17.13
C SER A 278 7.50 -29.06 18.29
N THR A 279 7.79 -28.45 19.43
CA THR A 279 8.00 -29.23 20.65
C THR A 279 6.62 -29.54 21.23
N ALA A 280 6.51 -30.57 22.08
CA ALA A 280 5.25 -30.93 22.73
C ALA A 280 4.70 -29.84 23.68
N GLU A 281 5.34 -28.66 23.73
CA GLU A 281 5.00 -27.49 24.56
C GLU A 281 4.14 -26.44 23.82
N ASP A 282 3.88 -26.58 22.52
CA ASP A 282 3.34 -25.50 21.65
C ASP A 282 1.81 -25.25 21.73
N GLY A 283 1.08 -25.96 22.60
CA GLY A 283 -0.29 -25.60 23.00
C GLY A 283 -1.40 -25.62 21.90
N PRO A 284 -2.61 -25.12 22.21
CA PRO A 284 -3.80 -25.23 21.36
C PRO A 284 -3.78 -24.38 20.07
N HIS A 285 -2.89 -23.38 19.97
CA HIS A 285 -2.80 -22.50 18.80
C HIS A 285 -2.27 -23.22 17.56
N ASP A 286 -1.37 -24.19 17.70
CA ASP A 286 -0.78 -24.89 16.55
C ASP A 286 -1.83 -25.72 15.80
N ALA A 287 -2.70 -26.44 16.52
CA ALA A 287 -3.80 -27.19 15.93
C ALA A 287 -4.78 -26.28 15.16
N PHE A 288 -5.13 -25.13 15.74
CA PHE A 288 -5.94 -24.11 15.08
C PHE A 288 -5.26 -23.62 13.79
N CYS A 289 -3.99 -23.20 13.86
CA CYS A 289 -3.26 -22.71 12.70
C CYS A 289 -3.10 -23.77 11.60
N ALA A 290 -2.85 -25.03 11.97
CA ALA A 290 -2.81 -26.14 11.02
C ALA A 290 -4.15 -26.35 10.30
N GLU A 291 -5.28 -26.16 10.99
CA GLU A 291 -6.60 -26.20 10.36
C GLU A 291 -6.81 -25.01 9.42
N GLN A 292 -6.42 -23.79 9.83
CA GLN A 292 -6.50 -22.61 8.98
C GLN A 292 -5.70 -22.78 7.68
N HIS A 293 -4.50 -23.38 7.77
CA HIS A 293 -3.68 -23.70 6.60
C HIS A 293 -4.41 -24.66 5.66
N LYS A 294 -4.93 -25.78 6.20
CA LYS A 294 -5.70 -26.76 5.41
C LYS A 294 -6.91 -26.12 4.70
N LYS A 295 -7.66 -25.26 5.39
CA LYS A 295 -8.82 -24.55 4.82
C LYS A 295 -8.39 -23.61 3.70
N TYR A 296 -7.34 -22.84 3.92
CA TYR A 296 -6.84 -21.87 2.95
C TYR A 296 -6.33 -22.58 1.67
N ASP A 297 -5.60 -23.69 1.82
CA ASP A 297 -5.08 -24.47 0.69
C ASP A 297 -6.18 -25.18 -0.11
N ARG A 298 -7.29 -25.54 0.54
CA ARG A 298 -8.49 -26.08 -0.12
C ARG A 298 -9.35 -25.01 -0.81
N GLY A 299 -8.91 -23.75 -0.80
CA GLY A 299 -9.60 -22.64 -1.45
C GLY A 299 -10.65 -21.93 -0.59
N GLN A 300 -10.81 -22.30 0.69
CA GLN A 300 -11.72 -21.63 1.63
C GLN A 300 -11.07 -20.37 2.23
N ARG A 301 -10.40 -19.57 1.41
CA ARG A 301 -9.43 -18.55 1.84
C ARG A 301 -10.05 -17.41 2.64
N ASP A 302 -11.22 -16.92 2.23
CA ASP A 302 -11.94 -15.88 2.97
C ASP A 302 -12.36 -16.34 4.35
N ALA A 303 -12.53 -17.65 4.58
CA ALA A 303 -12.95 -18.17 5.88
C ALA A 303 -11.77 -18.47 6.82
N THR A 304 -10.57 -17.95 6.53
CA THR A 304 -9.40 -18.18 7.37
C THR A 304 -8.70 -16.89 7.77
N VAL A 305 -7.89 -17.03 8.82
CA VAL A 305 -7.04 -15.97 9.38
C VAL A 305 -6.05 -15.41 8.37
N PHE A 306 -5.62 -16.21 7.40
CA PHE A 306 -4.67 -15.79 6.37
C PHE A 306 -5.31 -14.90 5.31
N GLY A 307 -6.63 -15.01 5.10
CA GLY A 307 -7.42 -14.16 4.22
C GLY A 307 -7.70 -12.77 4.79
N SER A 308 -7.25 -12.48 6.02
CA SER A 308 -7.38 -11.18 6.68
C SER A 308 -6.00 -10.55 6.92
N PRO A 309 -5.86 -9.20 6.89
CA PRO A 309 -4.61 -8.53 7.23
C PRO A 309 -4.20 -8.65 8.71
N GLY A 310 -5.08 -9.13 9.59
CA GLY A 310 -4.89 -8.99 11.05
C GLY A 310 -5.21 -7.56 11.56
N LEU A 311 -5.74 -6.71 10.69
CA LEU A 311 -6.38 -5.43 11.04
C LEU A 311 -7.87 -5.57 10.73
N SER A 312 -8.71 -4.91 11.52
CA SER A 312 -10.17 -5.08 11.43
C SER A 312 -10.95 -3.80 11.69
N VAL A 313 -10.52 -3.01 12.69
CA VAL A 313 -11.26 -1.83 13.17
C VAL A 313 -10.33 -0.65 13.42
N GLY A 314 -10.90 0.54 13.35
CA GLY A 314 -10.23 1.78 13.68
C GLY A 314 -11.20 2.85 14.12
N ALA A 315 -10.65 4.00 14.49
CA ALA A 315 -11.42 5.19 14.80
C ALA A 315 -10.73 6.43 14.23
N PHE A 316 -11.51 7.37 13.72
CA PHE A 316 -11.06 8.70 13.35
C PHE A 316 -11.67 9.70 14.30
N LEU A 317 -10.82 10.46 14.98
CA LEU A 317 -11.19 11.33 16.08
C LEU A 317 -10.68 12.74 15.81
N LYS A 318 -11.41 13.72 16.34
CA LYS A 318 -10.96 15.10 16.40
C LYS A 318 -10.24 15.36 17.72
N SER A 319 -8.98 15.75 17.65
CA SER A 319 -8.21 16.18 18.81
C SER A 319 -8.58 17.61 19.22
N PRO A 320 -8.23 18.04 20.44
CA PRO A 320 -8.35 19.46 20.84
C PRO A 320 -7.52 20.43 19.98
N TRP A 321 -6.59 19.93 19.16
CA TRP A 321 -5.71 20.72 18.29
C TRP A 321 -6.09 20.63 16.81
N ALA A 322 -7.17 19.92 16.49
CA ALA A 322 -7.62 19.78 15.12
C ALA A 322 -7.91 21.15 14.48
N VAL A 323 -7.47 21.31 13.24
CA VAL A 323 -7.72 22.53 12.46
C VAL A 323 -8.92 22.26 11.55
N GLY A 324 -10.05 22.90 11.86
CA GLY A 324 -11.32 22.71 11.14
C GLY A 324 -12.20 21.62 11.78
N ASP A 325 -13.15 21.11 11.01
CA ASP A 325 -14.13 20.12 11.47
C ASP A 325 -13.71 18.67 11.22
N GLU A 326 -12.47 18.49 10.77
CA GLU A 326 -11.95 17.23 10.30
C GLU A 326 -11.23 16.44 11.41
N PRO A 327 -11.38 15.09 11.45
CA PRO A 327 -10.55 14.27 12.31
C PRO A 327 -9.08 14.35 11.89
N ASP A 328 -8.21 14.47 12.89
CA ASP A 328 -6.75 14.59 12.77
C ASP A 328 -6.01 13.45 13.49
N VAL A 329 -6.74 12.56 14.18
CA VAL A 329 -6.21 11.37 14.84
C VAL A 329 -6.85 10.12 14.25
N GLN A 330 -6.02 9.18 13.78
CA GLN A 330 -6.44 7.84 13.42
C GLN A 330 -5.93 6.83 14.45
N LEU A 331 -6.86 6.06 15.02
CA LEU A 331 -6.57 4.87 15.80
C LEU A 331 -6.81 3.63 14.94
N THR A 332 -5.88 2.68 15.00
CA THR A 332 -5.99 1.40 14.29
C THR A 332 -5.71 0.29 15.28
N LEU A 333 -6.67 -0.61 15.46
CA LEU A 333 -6.49 -1.77 16.32
C LEU A 333 -5.78 -2.88 15.54
N HIS A 334 -4.68 -3.38 16.09
CA HIS A 334 -3.98 -4.56 15.62
C HIS A 334 -4.06 -5.66 16.70
N PRO A 335 -5.11 -6.49 16.72
CA PRO A 335 -5.31 -7.48 17.79
C PRO A 335 -4.46 -8.75 17.65
N TRP A 336 -3.38 -8.71 16.86
CA TRP A 336 -2.52 -9.85 16.52
C TRP A 336 -1.08 -9.51 16.91
N ASP A 337 -0.31 -10.51 17.34
CA ASP A 337 1.11 -10.36 17.68
C ASP A 337 1.99 -10.74 16.48
#